data_AF-A0A3B6G119-F1
#
_entry.id   AF-A0A3B6G119-F1
#
_cell.length_a   1.000
_cell.length_b   1.000
_cell.length_c   1.000
_cell.angle_alpha   90.00
_cell.angle_beta   90.00
_cell.angle_gamma   90.00
#
_symmetry.space_group_name_H-M   'P 1'
#
loop_
_entity.id
_entity.type
_entity.pdbx_description
1 polymer ?
#
loop_
_entity_poly.entity_id
_entity_poly.type
_entity_poly.pdbx_seq_one_letter_code
_entity_poly.pdbx_strand_id
1 'polypeptide(L)'
;MGKAGEEEEIEFEPTEDELVLHFLRPQLRGFAPRVAGAVVEADPCAATPWELLARHGLLRRGHGYFFAARRRRGKRAQARRTPEGGGGAWMHSSNREDRRSVTELGVVARWSMTRYCFYARDWAQGRRSTGWVMSEYEITDPRCYRRADDGEEDHYWVLCHVRRSVRKSLKPRSRRP
;
A
#
# COMPACT_ATOMS: atom_id res chain seq x y z
N MET A 1 -18.19 -4.85 -42.63
CA MET A 1 -18.35 -4.46 -41.20
C MET A 1 -17.08 -4.84 -40.48
N GLY A 2 -16.27 -3.86 -40.09
CA GLY A 2 -15.00 -4.11 -39.40
C GLY A 2 -15.25 -4.70 -38.01
N LYS A 3 -14.49 -5.74 -37.65
CA LYS A 3 -14.42 -6.20 -36.27
C LYS A 3 -13.76 -5.09 -35.46
N ALA A 4 -14.50 -4.52 -34.52
CA ALA A 4 -13.91 -3.71 -33.45
C ALA A 4 -12.87 -4.59 -32.75
N GLY A 5 -11.62 -4.11 -32.70
CA GLY A 5 -10.60 -4.76 -31.90
C GLY A 5 -11.06 -4.77 -30.45
N GLU A 6 -11.14 -5.95 -29.85
CA GLU A 6 -11.08 -6.07 -28.40
C GLU A 6 -9.69 -5.58 -28.01
N GLU A 7 -9.59 -4.32 -27.60
CA GLU A 7 -8.44 -3.82 -26.87
C GLU A 7 -8.40 -4.64 -25.58
N GLU A 8 -7.50 -5.63 -25.50
CA GLU A 8 -7.20 -6.30 -24.24
C GLU A 8 -6.82 -5.22 -23.23
N GLU A 9 -7.69 -4.99 -22.25
CA GLU A 9 -7.48 -4.04 -21.17
C GLU A 9 -6.30 -4.58 -20.33
N ILE A 10 -5.08 -4.13 -20.65
CA ILE A 10 -3.86 -4.54 -19.95
C ILE A 10 -4.03 -4.19 -18.47
N GLU A 11 -4.11 -5.21 -17.61
CA GLU A 11 -4.28 -5.01 -16.18
C GLU A 11 -3.04 -4.33 -15.59
N PHE A 12 -3.26 -3.28 -14.80
CA PHE A 12 -2.18 -2.52 -14.18
C PHE A 12 -1.47 -3.37 -13.10
N GLU A 13 -0.35 -4.00 -13.48
CA GLU A 13 0.48 -4.86 -12.64
C GLU A 13 1.95 -4.37 -12.57
N PRO A 14 2.23 -3.21 -11.96
CA PRO A 14 3.58 -2.70 -11.84
C PRO A 14 4.45 -3.57 -10.91
N THR A 15 5.73 -3.66 -11.24
CA THR A 15 6.77 -4.14 -10.34
C THR A 15 6.97 -3.18 -9.16
N GLU A 16 7.64 -3.65 -8.11
CA GLU A 16 7.92 -2.82 -6.93
C GLU A 16 8.82 -1.61 -7.27
N ASP A 17 9.76 -1.80 -8.19
CA ASP A 17 10.64 -0.74 -8.67
C ASP A 17 9.87 0.30 -9.51
N GLU A 18 8.93 -0.12 -10.36
CA GLU A 18 8.05 0.78 -11.10
C GLU A 18 7.13 1.58 -10.16
N LEU A 19 6.55 0.93 -9.14
CA LEU A 19 5.76 1.61 -8.11
C LEU A 19 6.56 2.73 -7.43
N VAL A 20 7.83 2.48 -7.12
CA VAL A 20 8.70 3.46 -6.46
C VAL A 20 9.12 4.58 -7.42
N LEU A 21 9.63 4.23 -8.60
CA LEU A 21 10.23 5.19 -9.53
C LEU A 21 9.21 5.99 -10.35
N HIS A 22 8.12 5.36 -10.77
CA HIS A 22 7.19 5.94 -11.74
C HIS A 22 5.88 6.43 -11.12
N PHE A 23 5.60 6.07 -9.86
CA PHE A 23 4.41 6.53 -9.15
C PHE A 23 4.76 7.30 -7.87
N LEU A 24 5.44 6.67 -6.91
CA LEU A 24 5.71 7.29 -5.61
C LEU A 24 6.68 8.48 -5.67
N ARG A 25 7.82 8.32 -6.36
CA ARG A 25 8.82 9.40 -6.49
C ARG A 25 8.26 10.63 -7.23
N PRO A 26 7.51 10.51 -8.34
CA PRO A 26 6.84 11.64 -8.97
C PRO A 26 5.78 12.30 -8.07
N GLN A 27 4.95 11.53 -7.36
CA GLN A 27 3.96 12.06 -6.41
C GLN A 27 4.64 12.89 -5.32
N LEU A 28 5.74 12.40 -4.75
CA LEU A 28 6.55 13.11 -3.75
C LEU A 28 7.22 14.39 -4.29
N ARG A 29 7.30 14.56 -5.61
CA ARG A 29 7.80 15.76 -6.29
C ARG A 29 6.68 16.69 -6.76
N GLY A 30 5.42 16.34 -6.48
CA GLY A 30 4.25 17.10 -6.94
C GLY A 30 3.90 16.91 -8.42
N PHE A 31 4.41 15.86 -9.08
CA PHE A 31 4.02 15.53 -10.45
C PHE A 31 2.76 14.67 -10.48
N ALA A 32 1.92 14.90 -11.50
CA ALA A 32 0.74 14.08 -11.74
C ALA A 32 1.09 12.61 -12.04
N PRO A 33 0.23 11.64 -11.68
CA PRO A 33 0.46 10.23 -12.00
C PRO A 33 0.54 10.00 -13.52
N ARG A 34 1.47 9.15 -13.95
CA ARG A 34 1.63 8.80 -15.38
C ARG A 34 0.42 8.09 -15.96
N VAL A 35 -0.28 7.32 -15.13
CA VAL A 35 -1.49 6.58 -15.50
C VAL A 35 -2.62 7.07 -14.59
N ALA A 36 -3.58 7.78 -15.17
CA ALA A 36 -4.71 8.33 -14.43
C ALA A 36 -5.52 7.20 -13.76
N GLY A 37 -5.85 7.38 -12.48
CA GLY A 37 -6.64 6.40 -11.71
C GLY A 37 -5.91 5.12 -11.32
N ALA A 38 -4.64 4.94 -11.71
CA ALA A 38 -3.87 3.74 -11.34
C ALA A 38 -3.58 3.64 -9.84
N VAL A 39 -3.38 4.79 -9.19
CA VAL A 39 -3.15 4.94 -7.75
C VAL A 39 -4.07 6.03 -7.21
N VAL A 40 -4.79 5.75 -6.13
CA VAL A 40 -5.82 6.65 -5.57
C VAL A 40 -5.29 7.35 -4.31
N GLU A 41 -5.48 8.65 -4.16
CA GLU A 41 -5.17 9.34 -2.91
C GLU A 41 -6.21 9.00 -1.83
N ALA A 42 -5.85 8.15 -0.88
CA ALA A 42 -6.70 7.76 0.25
C ALA A 42 -5.86 7.10 1.35
N ASP A 43 -6.25 7.25 2.62
CA ASP A 43 -5.67 6.45 3.69
C ASP A 43 -6.24 5.02 3.65
N PRO A 44 -5.42 3.98 3.38
CA PRO A 44 -5.89 2.61 3.38
C PRO A 44 -6.25 2.08 4.78
N CYS A 45 -5.97 2.87 5.82
CA CYS A 45 -6.44 2.63 7.18
C CYS A 45 -7.75 3.36 7.51
N ALA A 46 -8.38 4.12 6.61
CA ALA A 46 -9.65 4.78 6.91
C ALA A 46 -10.85 3.81 7.01
N ALA A 47 -10.73 2.59 6.45
CA ALA A 47 -11.80 1.59 6.41
C ALA A 47 -11.26 0.16 6.48
N THR A 48 -12.17 -0.80 6.58
CA THR A 48 -11.81 -2.21 6.31
C THR A 48 -11.41 -2.38 4.84
N PRO A 49 -10.60 -3.39 4.48
CA PRO A 49 -10.08 -3.53 3.11
C PRO A 49 -11.18 -3.60 2.03
N TRP A 50 -12.28 -4.31 2.29
CA TRP A 50 -13.38 -4.45 1.33
C TRP A 50 -14.20 -3.17 1.20
N GLU A 51 -14.46 -2.45 2.29
CA GLU A 51 -15.12 -1.15 2.25
C GLU A 51 -14.26 -0.11 1.53
N LEU A 52 -12.94 -0.11 1.77
CA LEU A 52 -12.00 0.76 1.07
C LEU A 52 -12.08 0.56 -0.44
N LEU A 53 -12.00 -0.69 -0.91
CA LEU A 53 -12.11 -1.00 -2.34
C LEU A 53 -13.49 -0.63 -2.89
N ALA A 54 -14.57 -0.81 -2.11
CA ALA A 54 -15.92 -0.42 -2.51
C ALA A 54 -16.04 1.08 -2.75
N ARG A 55 -15.53 1.90 -1.82
CA ARG A 55 -15.58 3.36 -1.89
C ARG A 55 -14.87 3.92 -3.13
N HIS A 56 -13.85 3.22 -3.61
CA HIS A 56 -13.05 3.65 -4.76
C HIS A 56 -13.34 2.87 -6.05
N GLY A 57 -14.41 2.05 -6.10
CA GLY A 57 -14.78 1.31 -7.32
C GLY A 57 -13.84 0.16 -7.70
N LEU A 58 -13.00 -0.29 -6.77
CA LEU A 58 -11.94 -1.28 -6.99
C LEU A 58 -12.35 -2.71 -6.59
N LEU A 59 -13.60 -2.93 -6.15
CA LEU A 59 -14.07 -4.26 -5.73
C LEU A 59 -13.95 -5.31 -6.83
N ARG A 60 -14.29 -4.96 -8.08
CA ARG A 60 -14.23 -5.90 -9.23
C ARG A 60 -12.80 -6.39 -9.47
N ARG A 61 -11.84 -5.48 -9.35
CA ARG A 61 -10.40 -5.75 -9.47
C ARG A 61 -9.84 -6.51 -8.27
N GLY A 62 -10.48 -6.40 -7.10
CA GLY A 62 -10.09 -7.13 -5.89
C GLY A 62 -8.79 -6.66 -5.24
N HIS A 63 -8.15 -5.63 -5.78
CA HIS A 63 -6.99 -4.95 -5.23
C HIS A 63 -6.94 -3.48 -5.63
N GLY A 64 -6.10 -2.71 -4.94
CA GLY A 64 -5.95 -1.29 -5.18
C GLY A 64 -4.59 -0.75 -4.75
N TYR A 65 -4.15 0.31 -5.42
CA TYR A 65 -2.97 1.09 -5.04
C TYR A 65 -3.42 2.44 -4.50
N PHE A 66 -2.80 2.89 -3.42
CA PHE A 66 -3.19 4.11 -2.71
C PHE A 66 -1.99 4.97 -2.37
N PHE A 67 -2.09 6.27 -2.58
CA PHE A 67 -1.18 7.25 -1.98
C PHE A 67 -1.74 7.63 -0.61
N ALA A 68 -0.97 7.37 0.43
CA ALA A 68 -1.35 7.67 1.81
C ALA A 68 -0.40 8.71 2.40
N ALA A 69 -0.96 9.79 2.94
CA ALA A 69 -0.17 10.83 3.60
C ALA A 69 0.35 10.32 4.96
N ARG A 70 1.60 10.63 5.27
CA ARG A 70 2.27 10.30 6.53
C ARG A 70 2.95 11.47 7.14
N ARG A 71 2.91 11.56 8.47
CA ARG A 71 3.60 12.61 9.21
C ARG A 71 5.08 12.27 9.33
N ARG A 72 5.96 13.23 9.02
CA ARG A 72 7.42 13.11 9.22
C ARG A 72 7.80 13.15 10.70
N ARG A 73 7.06 13.94 11.48
CA ARG A 73 7.26 14.11 12.92
C ARG A 73 6.20 13.30 13.69
N GLY A 74 6.63 12.17 14.25
CA GLY A 74 5.79 11.34 15.13
C GLY A 74 5.50 9.92 14.61
N LYS A 75 5.70 8.94 15.51
CA LYS A 75 5.47 7.48 15.40
C LYS A 75 5.94 6.81 14.10
N ARG A 76 7.04 6.04 14.21
CA ARG A 76 7.44 4.97 13.27
C ARG A 76 6.24 4.16 12.79
N ALA A 77 6.38 3.47 11.64
CA ALA A 77 5.44 2.48 11.15
C ALA A 77 4.77 1.71 12.31
N GLN A 78 3.48 1.98 12.53
CA GLN A 78 2.79 1.47 13.69
C GLN A 78 2.59 -0.04 13.55
N ALA A 79 3.04 -0.80 14.55
CA ALA A 79 2.90 -2.26 14.60
C ALA A 79 1.43 -2.73 14.42
N ARG A 80 0.48 -1.87 14.80
CA ARG A 80 -0.97 -2.08 14.64
C ARG A 80 -1.66 -0.79 14.23
N ARG A 81 -2.53 -0.85 13.21
CA ARG A 81 -3.38 0.26 12.75
C ARG A 81 -4.84 -0.20 12.74
N THR A 82 -5.73 0.59 13.32
CA THR A 82 -7.16 0.25 13.43
C THR A 82 -7.93 1.17 12.49
N PRO A 83 -8.83 0.65 11.66
CA PRO A 83 -9.70 1.52 10.89
C PRO A 83 -10.55 2.43 11.75
N GLU A 84 -10.83 3.65 11.29
CA GLU A 84 -11.63 4.64 12.02
C GLU A 84 -13.01 4.09 12.39
N GLY A 85 -13.64 3.35 11.47
CA GLY A 85 -14.92 2.65 11.70
C GLY A 85 -14.80 1.32 12.48
N GLY A 86 -13.61 0.95 12.95
CA GLY A 86 -13.37 -0.32 13.64
C GLY A 86 -13.33 -1.53 12.70
N GLY A 87 -14.04 -2.61 13.05
CA GLY A 87 -14.14 -3.83 12.24
C GLY A 87 -12.90 -4.75 12.25
N GLY A 88 -11.72 -4.27 12.65
CA GLY A 88 -10.52 -5.09 12.71
C GLY A 88 -9.25 -4.29 12.98
N ALA A 89 -8.10 -4.84 12.59
CA ALA A 89 -6.83 -4.13 12.59
C ALA A 89 -5.85 -4.68 11.58
N TRP A 90 -5.11 -3.78 10.96
CA TRP A 90 -3.87 -4.08 10.26
C TRP A 90 -2.77 -4.36 11.30
N MET A 91 -2.09 -5.49 11.16
CA MET A 91 -0.97 -5.89 12.02
C MET A 91 0.24 -6.22 11.16
N HIS A 92 1.43 -5.83 11.61
CA HIS A 92 2.68 -6.20 10.93
C HIS A 92 2.74 -7.72 10.68
N SER A 93 3.04 -8.09 9.44
CA SER A 93 3.24 -9.50 9.07
C SER A 93 4.61 -10.03 9.51
N SER A 94 5.58 -9.15 9.75
CA SER A 94 6.92 -9.45 10.28
C SER A 94 7.51 -8.22 10.99
N ASN A 95 8.46 -8.45 11.89
CA ASN A 95 9.24 -7.37 12.54
C ASN A 95 10.35 -6.80 11.63
N ARG A 96 10.43 -7.21 10.35
CA ARG A 96 11.47 -6.77 9.43
C ARG A 96 10.88 -5.93 8.31
N GLU A 97 11.37 -4.70 8.23
CA GLU A 97 11.27 -3.85 7.06
C GLU A 97 12.25 -4.38 5.98
N ASP A 98 11.75 -4.62 4.77
CA ASP A 98 12.57 -5.04 3.64
C ASP A 98 13.15 -3.79 2.96
N ARG A 99 14.46 -3.57 3.08
CA ARG A 99 15.14 -2.38 2.53
C ARG A 99 15.78 -2.73 1.20
N ARG A 100 15.51 -1.92 0.17
CA ARG A 100 15.97 -2.13 -1.20
C ARG A 100 16.42 -0.82 -1.83
N SER A 101 16.95 -0.92 -3.05
CA SER A 101 17.34 0.23 -3.85
C SER A 101 17.16 -0.06 -5.32
N VAL A 102 16.77 0.98 -6.06
CA VAL A 102 16.66 0.96 -7.52
C VAL A 102 17.37 2.17 -8.09
N THR A 103 18.06 2.01 -9.21
CA THR A 103 18.83 3.07 -9.86
C THR A 103 18.21 3.42 -11.20
N GLU A 104 17.95 4.71 -11.43
CA GLU A 104 17.43 5.23 -12.70
C GLU A 104 18.16 6.53 -13.06
N LEU A 105 18.73 6.59 -14.27
CA LEU A 105 19.44 7.77 -14.80
C LEU A 105 20.49 8.35 -13.83
N GLY A 106 21.26 7.47 -13.18
CA GLY A 106 22.30 7.85 -12.22
C GLY A 106 21.79 8.23 -10.82
N VAL A 107 20.48 8.23 -10.59
CA VAL A 107 19.88 8.47 -9.27
C VAL A 107 19.56 7.14 -8.60
N VAL A 108 20.12 6.93 -7.41
CA VAL A 108 19.80 5.77 -6.55
C VAL A 108 18.63 6.13 -5.64
N ALA A 109 17.48 5.49 -5.82
CA ALA A 109 16.33 5.58 -4.93
C ALA A 109 16.38 4.43 -3.91
N ARG A 110 16.65 4.76 -2.63
CA ARG A 110 16.58 3.79 -1.52
C ARG A 110 15.17 3.76 -0.96
N TRP A 111 14.59 2.57 -0.87
CA TRP A 111 13.21 2.41 -0.45
C TRP A 111 13.04 1.22 0.49
N SER A 112 11.92 1.17 1.19
CA SER A 112 11.54 0.05 2.03
C SER A 112 10.13 -0.44 1.75
N MET A 113 9.90 -1.73 1.98
CA MET A 113 8.58 -2.36 2.00
C MET A 113 8.25 -2.83 3.40
N THR A 114 7.09 -2.43 3.89
CA THR A 114 6.49 -2.99 5.11
C THR A 114 5.18 -3.69 4.79
N ARG A 115 5.01 -4.92 5.30
CA ARG A 115 3.83 -5.75 5.04
C ARG A 115 2.93 -5.87 6.27
N TYR A 116 1.63 -5.67 6.07
CA TYR A 116 0.58 -5.81 7.08
C TYR A 116 -0.44 -6.85 6.65
N CYS A 117 -1.03 -7.53 7.62
CA CYS A 117 -2.17 -8.43 7.44
C CYS A 117 -3.37 -7.88 8.21
N PHE A 118 -4.56 -7.91 7.60
CA PHE A 118 -5.78 -7.46 8.26
C PHE A 118 -6.46 -8.59 9.02
N TYR A 119 -6.80 -8.33 10.27
CA TYR A 119 -7.55 -9.23 11.12
C TYR A 119 -8.86 -8.59 11.51
N ALA A 120 -9.97 -9.24 11.18
CA ALA A 120 -11.29 -8.81 11.59
C ALA A 120 -11.47 -9.06 13.10
N ARG A 121 -12.22 -8.19 13.76
CA ARG A 121 -12.65 -8.42 15.14
C ARG A 121 -13.65 -9.57 15.14
N ASP A 122 -13.38 -10.58 15.93
CA ASP A 122 -14.23 -11.77 16.08
C ASP A 122 -14.67 -11.84 17.54
N TRP A 123 -15.98 -11.87 17.78
CA TRP A 123 -16.51 -11.85 19.14
C TRP A 123 -16.29 -13.15 19.92
N ALA A 124 -16.12 -14.27 19.21
CA ALA A 124 -15.86 -15.57 19.82
C ALA A 124 -14.36 -15.87 19.93
N GLN A 125 -13.55 -15.48 18.94
CA GLN A 125 -12.13 -15.83 18.83
C GLN A 125 -11.17 -14.64 19.02
N GLY A 126 -11.70 -13.46 19.32
CA GLY A 126 -10.98 -12.20 19.46
C GLY A 126 -10.57 -11.58 18.12
N ARG A 127 -9.76 -12.28 17.33
CA ARG A 127 -9.28 -11.79 16.02
C ARG A 127 -9.17 -12.93 15.01
N ARG A 128 -9.69 -12.72 13.80
CA ARG A 128 -9.64 -13.68 12.70
C ARG A 128 -8.88 -13.12 11.51
N SER A 129 -7.94 -13.90 10.96
CA SER A 129 -7.26 -13.53 9.71
C SER A 129 -8.27 -13.47 8.57
N THR A 130 -8.25 -12.37 7.82
CA THR A 130 -9.16 -12.16 6.68
C THR A 130 -8.54 -12.50 5.34
N GLY A 131 -7.24 -12.82 5.33
CA GLY A 131 -6.46 -13.01 4.10
C GLY A 131 -6.11 -11.70 3.39
N TRP A 132 -6.58 -10.53 3.85
CA TRP A 132 -6.18 -9.24 3.29
C TRP A 132 -4.78 -8.83 3.74
N VAL A 133 -4.04 -8.26 2.81
CA VAL A 133 -2.65 -7.84 2.97
C VAL A 133 -2.49 -6.42 2.41
N MET A 134 -1.67 -5.63 3.09
CA MET A 134 -1.19 -4.34 2.63
C MET A 134 0.34 -4.38 2.53
N SER A 135 0.90 -4.02 1.38
CA SER A 135 2.31 -3.67 1.25
C SER A 135 2.42 -2.15 1.21
N GLU A 136 3.24 -1.56 2.07
CA GLU A 136 3.53 -0.13 2.14
C GLU A 136 4.95 0.11 1.65
N TYR A 137 5.10 0.97 0.65
CA TYR A 137 6.34 1.35 0.00
C TYR A 137 6.70 2.77 0.40
N GLU A 138 7.92 2.96 0.89
CA GLU A 138 8.44 4.25 1.36
C GLU A 138 9.81 4.53 0.75
N ILE A 139 10.03 5.73 0.20
CA ILE A 139 11.37 6.19 -0.17
C ILE A 139 12.06 6.73 1.09
N THR A 140 13.07 6.00 1.54
CA THR A 140 13.73 6.22 2.84
C THR A 140 14.80 7.31 2.82
N ASP A 141 15.25 7.73 1.62
CA ASP A 141 16.18 8.83 1.44
C ASP A 141 15.47 10.02 0.77
N PRO A 142 15.11 11.06 1.54
CA PRO A 142 14.41 12.21 1.00
C PRO A 142 15.12 12.96 -0.12
N ARG A 143 16.45 12.86 -0.20
CA ARG A 143 17.26 13.50 -1.25
C ARG A 143 16.94 12.96 -2.64
N CYS A 144 16.29 11.79 -2.72
CA CYS A 144 15.87 11.20 -3.99
C CYS A 144 14.67 11.94 -4.61
N TYR A 145 13.91 12.69 -3.82
CA TYR A 145 12.69 13.39 -4.28
C TYR A 145 12.60 14.87 -3.89
N ARG A 146 13.29 15.34 -2.85
CA ARG A 146 13.34 16.78 -2.50
C ARG A 146 14.57 17.48 -3.06
N ARG A 147 14.41 18.77 -3.34
CA ARG A 147 15.52 19.72 -3.52
C ARG A 147 16.04 20.20 -2.16
N ALA A 148 17.24 20.77 -2.14
CA ALA A 148 17.88 21.22 -0.91
C ALA A 148 17.20 22.44 -0.28
N ASP A 149 16.48 23.21 -1.09
CA ASP A 149 15.72 24.42 -0.74
C ASP A 149 14.25 24.14 -0.40
N ASP A 150 13.78 22.89 -0.57
CA ASP A 150 12.41 22.52 -0.21
C ASP A 150 12.23 22.65 1.31
N GLY A 151 11.19 23.38 1.71
CA GLY A 151 10.79 23.49 3.11
C GLY A 151 10.46 22.12 3.73
N GLU A 152 10.54 22.04 5.05
CA GLU A 152 10.15 20.82 5.76
C GLU A 152 8.62 20.72 5.84
N GLU A 153 8.01 20.03 4.89
CA GLU A 153 6.59 19.66 5.01
C GLU A 153 6.37 18.68 6.17
N ASP A 154 5.29 18.87 6.93
CA ASP A 154 4.91 17.98 8.02
C ASP A 154 4.52 16.57 7.55
N HIS A 155 4.14 16.45 6.28
CA HIS A 155 3.74 15.19 5.69
C HIS A 155 4.59 14.78 4.47
N TYR A 156 4.47 13.50 4.10
CA TYR A 156 5.03 12.90 2.90
C TYR A 156 4.11 11.78 2.44
N TRP A 157 4.23 11.38 1.18
CA TRP A 157 3.47 10.28 0.62
C TRP A 157 4.19 8.94 0.82
N VAL A 158 3.42 7.90 1.15
CA VAL A 158 3.79 6.49 0.93
C VAL A 158 2.83 5.89 -0.09
N LEU A 159 3.24 4.81 -0.74
CA LEU A 159 2.36 4.05 -1.65
C LEU A 159 1.96 2.74 -0.99
N CYS A 160 0.67 2.43 -0.96
CA CYS A 160 0.14 1.20 -0.38
C CYS A 160 -0.54 0.34 -1.43
N HIS A 161 -0.25 -0.96 -1.45
CA HIS A 161 -0.96 -1.96 -2.25
C HIS A 161 -1.82 -2.84 -1.34
N VAL A 162 -3.14 -2.73 -1.45
CA VAL A 162 -4.10 -3.53 -0.68
C VAL A 162 -4.68 -4.62 -1.57
N ARG A 163 -4.59 -5.88 -1.13
CA ARG A 163 -5.07 -7.05 -1.89
C ARG A 163 -5.40 -8.24 -1.02
N ARG A 164 -6.05 -9.25 -1.59
CA ARG A 164 -6.13 -10.59 -0.98
C ARG A 164 -4.83 -11.36 -1.17
N SER A 165 -4.41 -12.06 -0.13
CA SER A 165 -3.34 -13.05 -0.18
C SER A 165 -3.85 -14.32 -0.88
N VAL A 166 -3.05 -14.83 -1.81
CA VAL A 166 -3.28 -16.14 -2.46
C VAL A 166 -2.93 -17.33 -1.55
N ARG A 167 -2.27 -17.09 -0.40
CA ARG A 167 -1.98 -18.15 0.57
C ARG A 167 -3.28 -18.57 1.25
N LYS A 168 -3.70 -19.82 1.05
CA LYS A 168 -4.83 -20.43 1.77
C LYS A 168 -4.64 -20.17 3.27
N SER A 169 -5.65 -19.63 3.93
CA SER A 169 -5.67 -19.42 5.37
C SER A 169 -5.29 -20.73 6.07
N LEU A 170 -4.08 -20.80 6.64
CA LEU A 170 -3.71 -21.92 7.49
C LEU A 170 -4.71 -21.93 8.65
N LYS A 171 -5.43 -23.04 8.81
CA LYS A 171 -6.38 -23.26 9.89
C LYS A 171 -5.70 -22.91 11.23
N PRO A 172 -6.40 -22.30 12.19
CA PRO A 172 -5.82 -22.00 13.48
C PRO A 172 -5.25 -23.30 14.06
N ARG A 173 -3.97 -23.28 14.47
CA ARG A 173 -3.36 -24.39 15.20
C ARG A 173 -4.23 -24.60 16.44
N SER A 174 -4.91 -25.75 16.51
CA SER A 174 -5.58 -26.20 17.71
C SER A 174 -4.58 -26.13 18.86
N ARG A 175 -4.92 -25.41 19.93
CA ARG A 175 -4.19 -25.51 21.19
C ARG A 175 -4.27 -26.97 21.62
N ARG A 176 -3.13 -27.65 21.68
CA ARG A 176 -3.07 -28.98 22.32
C ARG A 176 -3.20 -28.78 23.84
N PRO A 177 -3.87 -29.71 24.54
CA PRO A 177 -4.14 -29.63 25.97
C PRO A 177 -2.86 -29.58 26.80
#